data_AF-A0A2D5UXP4-F1
#
_entry.id   AF-A0A2D5UXP4-F1
#
_cell.length_a   1.000
_cell.length_b   1.000
_cell.length_c   1.000
_cell.angle_alpha   90.00
_cell.angle_beta   90.00
_cell.angle_gamma   90.00
#
_symmetry.space_group_name_H-M   'P 1'
#
loop_
_entity.id
_entity.type
_entity.pdbx_description
1 polymer ?
#
loop_
_entity_poly.entity_id
_entity_poly.type
_entity_poly.pdbx_seq_one_letter_code
_entity_poly.pdbx_strand_id
1 'polypeptide(L)'
;MASSDSNQQFLKSTAAAMRAIGGGVEHQVTYAGTDTHVGKADVRLPALPPRATAQQRASLRGAADAAALWLAHHDESTHRKLCPNLDGARAIFESAERARVEAIGARDLKGVGDNLEAALNQRYEDRQI
;
A
#
# COMPACT_ATOMS: atom_id res chain seq x y z
N MET A 1 -19.46 15.22 15.12
CA MET A 1 -18.58 14.46 16.04
C MET A 1 -18.51 12.97 15.69
N ALA A 2 -19.56 12.32 15.17
CA ALA A 2 -19.52 10.90 14.81
C ALA A 2 -18.56 10.53 13.64
N SER A 3 -18.33 11.41 12.65
CA SER A 3 -17.49 11.06 11.49
C SER A 3 -15.98 11.06 11.79
N SER A 4 -15.51 11.85 12.77
CA SER A 4 -14.09 11.87 13.14
C SER A 4 -13.68 10.60 13.89
N ASP A 5 -14.57 10.06 14.72
CA ASP A 5 -14.35 8.81 15.46
C ASP A 5 -14.35 7.60 14.52
N SER A 6 -15.29 7.55 13.58
CA SER A 6 -15.34 6.50 12.54
C SER A 6 -14.08 6.48 11.66
N ASN A 7 -13.57 7.64 11.23
CA ASN A 7 -12.31 7.70 10.48
C ASN A 7 -11.12 7.23 11.33
N GLN A 8 -11.03 7.65 12.60
CA GLN A 8 -9.94 7.20 13.48
C GLN A 8 -9.97 5.68 13.68
N GLN A 9 -11.15 5.10 13.89
CA GLN A 9 -11.31 3.65 13.99
C GLN A 9 -10.88 2.96 12.69
N PHE A 10 -11.31 3.47 11.54
CA PHE A 10 -10.89 2.93 10.24
C PHE A 10 -9.37 2.96 10.04
N LEU A 11 -8.71 4.08 10.36
CA LEU A 11 -7.25 4.21 10.25
C LEU A 11 -6.53 3.26 11.22
N LYS A 12 -7.00 3.13 12.46
CA LYS A 12 -6.42 2.18 13.44
C LYS A 12 -6.54 0.74 12.97
N SER A 13 -7.74 0.33 12.53
CA SER A 13 -7.99 -1.02 12.01
C SER A 13 -7.17 -1.31 10.75
N THR A 14 -7.04 -0.33 9.86
CA THR A 14 -6.25 -0.46 8.63
C THR A 14 -4.78 -0.71 8.93
N ALA A 15 -4.19 0.04 9.87
CA ALA A 15 -2.81 -0.15 10.31
C ALA A 15 -2.61 -1.52 10.99
N ALA A 16 -3.55 -1.96 11.82
CA ALA A 16 -3.48 -3.26 12.48
C ALA A 16 -3.49 -4.42 11.46
N ALA A 17 -4.40 -4.36 10.48
CA ALA A 17 -4.47 -5.39 9.44
C ALA A 17 -3.27 -5.36 8.48
N MET A 18 -2.72 -4.18 8.16
CA MET A 18 -1.47 -4.07 7.39
C MET A 18 -0.32 -4.79 8.11
N ARG A 19 -0.14 -4.56 9.41
CA ARG A 19 0.90 -5.24 10.20
C ARG A 19 0.68 -6.75 10.26
N ALA A 20 -0.57 -7.19 10.43
CA ALA A 20 -0.90 -8.62 10.44
C ALA A 20 -0.53 -9.30 9.11
N ILE A 21 -0.88 -8.70 7.97
CA ILE A 21 -0.55 -9.22 6.64
C ILE A 21 0.96 -9.15 6.38
N GLY A 22 1.62 -8.08 6.80
CA GLY A 22 3.05 -7.83 6.60
C GLY A 22 4.00 -8.67 7.48
N GLY A 23 3.51 -9.73 8.13
CA GLY A 23 4.34 -10.63 8.95
C GLY A 23 4.40 -10.31 10.44
N GLY A 24 3.52 -9.43 10.95
CA GLY A 24 3.31 -9.20 12.39
C GLY A 24 4.35 -8.29 13.06
N VAL A 25 5.26 -7.68 12.30
CA VAL A 25 6.24 -6.72 12.84
C VAL A 25 5.55 -5.38 13.11
N GLU A 26 5.80 -4.82 14.30
CA GLU A 26 5.35 -3.48 14.67
C GLU A 26 6.06 -2.42 13.83
N HIS A 27 5.42 -2.02 12.72
CA HIS A 27 5.79 -0.84 11.94
C HIS A 27 5.02 0.38 12.43
N GLN A 28 5.70 1.52 12.50
CA GLN A 28 5.06 2.80 12.77
C GLN A 28 4.27 3.25 11.54
N VAL A 29 2.95 3.36 11.67
CA VAL A 29 2.09 3.79 10.55
C VAL A 29 1.74 5.26 10.69
N THR A 30 2.03 6.05 9.66
CA THR A 30 1.67 7.47 9.56
C THR A 30 0.78 7.71 8.35
N TYR A 31 -0.07 8.74 8.42
CA TYR A 31 -1.00 9.10 7.35
C TYR A 31 -0.71 10.53 6.88
N ALA A 32 -0.05 10.67 5.73
CA ALA A 32 0.38 11.98 5.23
C ALA A 32 0.62 11.96 3.72
N GLY A 33 0.27 13.08 3.06
CA GLY A 33 0.45 13.24 1.61
C GLY A 33 -0.45 12.31 0.80
N THR A 34 -0.05 12.06 -0.44
CA THR A 34 -0.78 11.25 -1.42
C THR A 34 -0.12 9.90 -1.71
N ASP A 35 1.18 9.77 -1.41
CA ASP A 35 1.97 8.60 -1.79
C ASP A 35 2.19 7.65 -0.62
N THR A 36 2.28 6.37 -0.95
CA THR A 36 2.72 5.34 -0.01
C THR A 36 4.23 5.23 0.01
N HIS A 37 4.80 5.21 1.20
CA HIS A 37 6.22 4.91 1.43
C HIS A 37 6.34 3.73 2.40
N VAL A 38 7.21 2.78 2.06
CA VAL A 38 7.50 1.61 2.88
C VAL A 38 8.99 1.66 3.25
N GLY A 39 9.26 2.00 4.51
CA GLY A 39 10.59 1.98 5.10
C GLY A 39 10.85 0.68 5.87
N LYS A 40 11.99 0.62 6.57
CA LYS A 40 12.38 -0.56 7.38
C LYS A 40 11.64 -0.65 8.71
N ALA A 41 11.25 0.50 9.27
CA ALA A 41 10.61 0.59 10.58
C ALA A 41 9.27 1.32 10.53
N ASP A 42 9.02 2.07 9.45
CA ASP A 42 7.86 2.92 9.29
C ASP A 42 7.20 2.72 7.93
N VAL A 43 5.89 2.93 7.91
CA VAL A 43 5.07 2.97 6.69
C VAL A 43 4.28 4.27 6.71
N ARG A 44 4.41 5.05 5.65
CA ARG A 44 3.58 6.23 5.42
C ARG A 44 2.54 5.91 4.39
N LEU A 45 1.28 6.03 4.78
CA LEU A 45 0.12 5.86 3.91
C LEU A 45 -0.47 7.23 3.54
N PRO A 46 -1.27 7.30 2.45
CA PRO A 46 -1.94 8.53 2.06
C PRO A 46 -2.84 9.07 3.17
N ALA A 47 -2.94 10.40 3.27
CA ALA A 47 -3.82 11.04 4.22
C ALA A 47 -5.29 10.82 3.85
N LEU A 48 -6.12 10.45 4.83
CA LEU A 48 -7.57 10.38 4.64
C LEU A 48 -8.20 11.75 4.91
N PRO A 49 -8.97 12.32 3.97
CA PRO A 49 -9.64 13.59 4.21
C PRO A 49 -10.73 13.47 5.29
N PRO A 50 -11.06 14.55 6.04
CA PRO A 50 -12.04 14.51 7.13
C PRO A 50 -13.43 14.01 6.69
N ARG A 51 -13.81 14.25 5.44
CA ARG A 51 -15.04 13.74 4.81
C ARG A 51 -14.69 12.82 3.64
N ALA A 52 -14.09 11.68 3.96
CA ALA A 52 -13.70 10.71 2.95
C ALA A 52 -14.92 10.01 2.32
N THR A 53 -14.86 9.82 1.00
CA THR A 53 -15.80 8.98 0.27
C THR A 53 -15.51 7.49 0.54
N ALA A 54 -16.43 6.61 0.12
CA ALA A 54 -16.18 5.17 0.19
C ALA A 54 -14.98 4.76 -0.66
N GLN A 55 -14.85 5.36 -1.86
CA GLN A 55 -13.74 5.12 -2.77
C GLN A 55 -12.39 5.54 -2.18
N GLN A 56 -12.31 6.71 -1.52
CA GLN A 56 -11.07 7.14 -0.85
C GLN A 56 -10.68 6.22 0.32
N ARG A 57 -11.66 5.68 1.06
CA ARG A 57 -11.39 4.66 2.09
C ARG A 57 -10.88 3.36 1.46
N ALA A 58 -11.51 2.89 0.39
CA ALA A 58 -11.07 1.70 -0.34
C ALA A 58 -9.66 1.86 -0.91
N SER A 59 -9.37 3.02 -1.52
CA SER A 59 -8.03 3.35 -2.02
C SER A 59 -6.98 3.38 -0.91
N LEU A 60 -7.28 3.98 0.24
CA LEU A 60 -6.37 3.96 1.39
C LEU A 60 -6.14 2.54 1.91
N ARG A 61 -7.19 1.73 1.93
CA ARG A 61 -7.09 0.32 2.32
C ARG A 61 -6.21 -0.47 1.34
N GLY A 62 -6.38 -0.25 0.04
CA GLY A 62 -5.52 -0.87 -0.99
C GLY A 62 -4.07 -0.44 -0.90
N ALA A 63 -3.81 0.85 -0.62
CA ALA A 63 -2.45 1.34 -0.36
C ALA A 63 -1.81 0.64 0.86
N ALA A 64 -2.58 0.42 1.92
CA ALA A 64 -2.12 -0.30 3.10
C ALA A 64 -1.84 -1.79 2.82
N ASP A 65 -2.71 -2.45 2.05
CA ASP A 65 -2.52 -3.85 1.70
C ASP A 65 -1.33 -4.04 0.73
N ALA A 66 -1.13 -3.12 -0.23
CA ALA A 66 0.06 -3.11 -1.09
C ALA A 66 1.36 -2.98 -0.28
N ALA A 67 1.38 -2.08 0.71
CA ALA A 67 2.51 -1.92 1.62
C ALA A 67 2.75 -3.20 2.44
N ALA A 68 1.70 -3.84 2.93
CA ALA A 68 1.80 -5.09 3.68
C ALA A 68 2.39 -6.23 2.84
N LEU A 69 1.93 -6.39 1.60
CA LEU A 69 2.45 -7.40 0.68
C LEU A 69 3.90 -7.13 0.27
N TRP A 70 4.27 -5.87 0.12
CA TRP A 70 5.67 -5.48 -0.08
C TRP A 70 6.52 -5.93 1.11
N LEU A 71 6.12 -5.61 2.34
CA LEU A 71 6.83 -6.06 3.55
C LEU A 71 6.94 -7.58 3.65
N ALA A 72 5.89 -8.31 3.27
CA ALA A 72 5.83 -9.76 3.38
C ALA A 72 6.64 -10.52 2.31
N HIS A 73 6.76 -9.96 1.10
CA HIS A 73 7.23 -10.72 -0.08
C HIS A 73 8.41 -10.09 -0.81
N HIS A 74 8.85 -8.90 -0.43
CA HIS A 74 10.00 -8.23 -1.02
C HIS A 74 11.27 -8.48 -0.19
N ASP A 75 12.36 -8.88 -0.85
CA ASP A 75 13.69 -8.97 -0.25
C ASP A 75 14.61 -7.87 -0.80
N GLU A 76 14.93 -6.88 0.03
CA GLU A 76 15.74 -5.71 -0.35
C GLU A 76 17.13 -6.12 -0.88
N SER A 77 17.72 -7.17 -0.32
CA SER A 77 19.07 -7.62 -0.67
C SER A 77 19.13 -8.19 -2.09
N THR A 78 18.14 -9.00 -2.44
CA THR A 78 17.99 -9.66 -3.74
C THR A 78 17.58 -8.63 -4.78
N HIS A 79 16.62 -7.76 -4.45
CA HIS A 79 16.20 -6.67 -5.32
C HIS A 79 17.38 -5.79 -5.72
N ARG A 80 18.20 -5.36 -4.75
CA ARG A 80 19.38 -4.53 -5.01
C ARG A 80 20.42 -5.22 -5.90
N LYS A 81 20.59 -6.53 -5.77
CA LYS A 81 21.54 -7.30 -6.59
C LYS A 81 21.07 -7.44 -8.05
N LEU A 82 19.76 -7.53 -8.27
CA LEU A 82 19.18 -7.77 -9.59
C LEU A 82 18.74 -6.49 -10.31
N CYS A 83 18.52 -5.40 -9.57
CA CYS A 83 17.99 -4.16 -10.12
C CYS A 83 18.97 -3.53 -11.13
N PRO A 84 18.52 -3.19 -12.35
CA PRO A 84 19.34 -2.54 -13.35
C PRO A 84 19.84 -1.15 -12.95
N ASN A 85 20.97 -0.75 -13.51
CA ASN A 85 21.55 0.58 -13.27
C ASN A 85 20.93 1.70 -14.12
N LEU A 86 20.49 1.38 -15.34
CA LEU A 86 19.89 2.35 -16.25
C LEU A 86 18.48 2.72 -15.78
N ASP A 87 18.19 4.02 -15.67
CA ASP A 87 16.95 4.53 -15.07
C ASP A 87 15.67 3.96 -15.70
N GLY A 88 15.60 3.87 -17.04
CA GLY A 88 14.45 3.29 -17.72
C GLY A 88 14.25 1.80 -17.41
N ALA A 89 15.34 1.04 -17.39
CA ALA A 89 15.29 -0.39 -17.04
C ALA A 89 14.97 -0.60 -15.55
N ARG A 90 15.49 0.26 -14.67
CA ARG A 90 15.15 0.29 -13.25
C ARG A 90 13.67 0.54 -13.04
N ALA A 91 13.08 1.54 -13.71
CA ALA A 91 11.66 1.84 -13.56
C ALA A 91 10.76 0.66 -13.96
N ILE A 92 11.12 -0.06 -15.02
CA ILE A 92 10.42 -1.29 -15.44
C ILE A 92 10.60 -2.38 -14.38
N PHE A 93 11.83 -2.59 -13.88
CA PHE A 93 12.14 -3.59 -12.85
C PHE A 93 11.37 -3.35 -11.55
N GLU A 94 11.36 -2.12 -11.04
CA GLU A 94 10.59 -1.73 -9.85
C GLU A 94 9.09 -1.96 -10.03
N SER A 95 8.56 -1.64 -11.21
CA SER A 95 7.15 -1.84 -11.52
C SER A 95 6.79 -3.33 -11.59
N ALA A 96 7.66 -4.14 -12.19
CA ALA A 96 7.48 -5.59 -12.28
C ALA A 96 7.56 -6.26 -10.90
N GLU A 97 8.49 -5.83 -10.05
CA GLU A 97 8.61 -6.33 -8.69
C GLU A 97 7.37 -6.01 -7.85
N ARG A 98 6.84 -4.79 -7.97
CA ARG A 98 5.59 -4.42 -7.31
C ARG A 98 4.43 -5.31 -7.76
N ALA A 99 4.28 -5.51 -9.07
CA ALA A 99 3.26 -6.39 -9.61
C ALA A 99 3.42 -7.84 -9.11
N ARG A 100 4.67 -8.32 -8.96
CA ARG A 100 4.95 -9.68 -8.44
C ARG A 100 4.45 -9.85 -7.01
N VAL A 101 4.80 -8.93 -6.09
CA VAL A 101 4.39 -9.04 -4.68
C VAL A 101 2.88 -8.90 -4.52
N GLU A 102 2.26 -7.99 -5.28
CA GLU A 102 0.81 -7.78 -5.27
C GLU A 102 0.06 -9.01 -5.82
N ALA A 103 0.55 -9.61 -6.91
CA ALA A 103 -0.07 -10.79 -7.51
C ALA A 103 -0.03 -12.02 -6.58
N ILE A 104 1.06 -12.21 -5.84
CA ILE A 104 1.17 -13.30 -4.85
C ILE A 104 0.08 -13.14 -3.79
N GLY A 105 -0.02 -11.94 -3.21
CA GLY A 105 -1.00 -11.66 -2.17
C GLY A 105 -2.44 -11.71 -2.66
N ALA A 106 -2.74 -11.13 -3.82
CA ALA A 106 -4.09 -11.09 -4.39
C ALA A 106 -4.62 -12.49 -4.73
N ARG A 107 -3.75 -13.42 -5.12
CA ARG A 107 -4.12 -14.82 -5.38
C ARG A 107 -4.60 -15.53 -4.11
N ASP A 108 -3.90 -15.30 -3.00
CA ASP A 108 -4.15 -16.02 -1.75
C ASP A 108 -5.18 -15.29 -0.86
N LEU A 109 -5.35 -13.97 -1.05
CA LEU A 109 -6.23 -13.08 -0.29
C LEU A 109 -7.15 -12.30 -1.24
N LYS A 110 -8.28 -12.89 -1.65
CA LYS A 110 -9.22 -12.28 -2.61
C LYS A 110 -9.62 -10.84 -2.24
N GLY A 111 -9.96 -10.59 -0.98
CA GLY A 111 -10.35 -9.24 -0.53
C GLY A 111 -9.21 -8.22 -0.57
N VAL A 112 -7.95 -8.66 -0.47
CA VAL A 112 -6.79 -7.80 -0.72
C VAL A 112 -6.71 -7.46 -2.20
N GLY A 113 -6.96 -8.43 -3.09
CA GLY A 113 -7.06 -8.19 -4.54
C GLY A 113 -8.06 -7.08 -4.88
N ASP A 114 -9.27 -7.15 -4.32
CA ASP A 114 -10.30 -6.12 -4.54
C ASP A 114 -9.84 -4.73 -4.03
N ASN A 115 -9.12 -4.68 -2.91
CA ASN A 115 -8.57 -3.42 -2.38
C ASN A 115 -7.45 -2.85 -3.26
N LEU A 116 -6.57 -3.71 -3.78
CA LEU A 116 -5.49 -3.32 -4.70
C LEU A 116 -6.07 -2.72 -5.99
N GLU A 117 -7.12 -3.34 -6.54
CA GLU A 117 -7.84 -2.83 -7.71
C GLU A 117 -8.44 -1.44 -7.44
N ALA A 118 -9.06 -1.23 -6.28
CA ALA A 118 -9.59 0.08 -5.90
C ALA A 118 -8.50 1.17 -5.84
N ALA A 119 -7.33 0.85 -5.28
CA ALA A 119 -6.20 1.78 -5.22
C ALA A 119 -5.59 2.05 -6.60
N LEU A 120 -5.52 1.03 -7.45
CA LEU A 120 -5.03 1.16 -8.82
C LEU A 120 -5.93 2.07 -9.66
N ASN A 121 -7.25 1.85 -9.59
CA ASN A 121 -8.24 2.67 -10.29
C ASN A 121 -8.17 4.14 -9.84
N GLN A 122 -8.12 4.40 -8.53
CA GLN A 122 -7.97 5.76 -8.00
C GLN A 122 -6.70 6.44 -8.53
N ARG A 123 -5.57 5.72 -8.54
CA ARG A 123 -4.29 6.27 -9.02
C ARG A 123 -4.36 6.66 -10.50
N TYR A 124 -5.12 5.93 -11.32
CA TYR A 124 -5.30 6.28 -12.74
C TYR A 124 -6.26 7.45 -12.93
N GLU A 125 -7.34 7.53 -12.14
CA GLU A 125 -8.23 8.70 -12.13
C GLU A 125 -7.47 9.98 -11.76
N ASP A 126 -6.61 9.92 -10.73
CA ASP A 126 -5.83 11.07 -10.26
C ASP A 126 -4.72 11.49 -11.24
N ARG A 127 -4.21 10.56 -12.06
CA ARG A 127 -3.04 10.80 -12.93
C ARG A 127 -3.33 11.44 -14.28
N GLN A 128 -4.60 11.60 -14.69
CA GLN A 128 -5.03 12.13 -16.01
C GLN A 128 -3.93 12.01 -17.08
N ILE A 129 -3.71 10.79 -17.57
CA ILE A 129 -2.87 10.55 -18.76
C ILE A 129 -3.66 10.99 -19.99
#